data_AF-A0A7V7QIW7-F1
#
_entry.id   AF-A0A7V7QIW7-F1
#
_cell.length_a   1.000
_cell.length_b   1.000
_cell.length_c   1.000
_cell.angle_alpha   90.00
_cell.angle_beta   90.00
_cell.angle_gamma   90.00
#
_symmetry.space_group_name_H-M   'P 1'
#
loop_
_entity.id
_entity.type
_entity.pdbx_description
1 polymer ?
#
loop_
_entity_poly.entity_id
_entity_poly.type
_entity_poly.pdbx_seq_one_letter_code
_entity_poly.pdbx_strand_id
1 'polypeptide(L)'
;MDDNESRKISNIGSSLAESLRPLYEIGNYLGELVKKSAEWYNEVFKPLQDFGREIRAKLVNISEVASAAFKPLLVADKLGKHQYVIWEYMTLEFVDTIYKSSNVDKELRLMYEKDKYRLFYSLSQECINCLDGNNARILSQAIDSFSFKNYDLCAIGITVVIDGELSVVTGNPGTNIKRRLEPLLGKLDGDEVLSEDEYSLFSLYLTVDATMKTFAASSDFGNEKEPQYINRHWTMHGRTQRRKTKMDCVKLLRFLYAIILLDKIEKEDTFEFEKRVV
;
A
#
# COMPACT_ATOMS: atom_id res chain seq x y z
N MET A 1 -51.32 20.23 -21.04
CA MET A 1 -50.52 19.86 -19.86
C MET A 1 -50.48 21.07 -18.96
N ASP A 2 -50.93 20.89 -17.74
CA ASP A 2 -51.24 21.94 -16.77
C ASP A 2 -49.94 22.50 -16.16
N ASP A 3 -49.83 23.83 -16.01
CA ASP A 3 -48.61 24.52 -15.50
C ASP A 3 -48.16 23.99 -14.13
N ASN A 4 -49.09 23.40 -13.38
CA ASN A 4 -48.86 22.79 -12.08
C ASN A 4 -48.14 21.43 -12.16
N GLU A 5 -48.36 20.65 -13.22
CA GLU A 5 -47.62 19.40 -13.48
C GLU A 5 -46.18 19.70 -13.92
N SER A 6 -45.97 20.68 -14.79
CA SER A 6 -44.62 21.09 -15.20
C SER A 6 -43.77 21.59 -14.03
N ARG A 7 -44.36 22.35 -13.08
CA ARG A 7 -43.66 22.78 -11.86
C ARG A 7 -43.29 21.61 -10.94
N LYS A 8 -44.16 20.62 -10.78
CA LYS A 8 -43.85 19.42 -9.97
C LYS A 8 -42.71 18.61 -10.59
N ILE A 9 -42.73 18.40 -11.91
CA ILE A 9 -41.67 17.66 -12.62
C ILE A 9 -40.33 18.40 -12.52
N SER A 10 -40.34 19.74 -12.66
CA SER A 10 -39.15 20.57 -12.48
C SER A 10 -38.56 20.46 -11.08
N ASN A 11 -39.39 20.49 -10.03
CA ASN A 11 -38.93 20.41 -8.64
C ASN A 11 -38.39 19.01 -8.28
N ILE A 12 -38.95 17.95 -8.87
CA ILE A 12 -38.43 16.59 -8.71
C ILE A 12 -37.08 16.46 -9.42
N GLY A 13 -36.96 17.04 -10.63
CA GLY A 13 -35.71 17.07 -11.39
C GLY A 13 -34.59 17.79 -10.65
N SER A 14 -34.87 18.95 -10.04
CA SER A 14 -33.88 19.69 -9.25
C SER A 14 -33.48 18.95 -7.97
N SER A 15 -34.44 18.37 -7.23
CA SER A 15 -34.15 17.60 -6.01
C SER A 15 -33.33 16.33 -6.30
N LEU A 16 -33.62 15.66 -7.41
CA LEU A 16 -32.84 14.50 -7.86
C LEU A 16 -31.43 14.92 -8.28
N ALA A 17 -31.29 16.03 -9.02
CA ALA A 17 -29.98 16.56 -9.40
C ALA A 17 -29.13 16.93 -8.18
N GLU A 18 -29.71 17.58 -7.16
CA GLU A 18 -29.03 17.88 -5.90
C GLU A 18 -28.62 16.60 -5.14
N SER A 19 -29.47 15.59 -5.15
CA SER A 19 -29.19 14.30 -4.49
C SER A 19 -28.09 13.50 -5.20
N LEU A 20 -27.97 13.64 -6.52
CA LEU A 20 -26.96 12.96 -7.35
C LEU A 20 -25.66 13.74 -7.50
N ARG A 21 -25.67 15.05 -7.23
CA ARG A 21 -24.48 15.92 -7.34
C ARG A 21 -23.26 15.38 -6.57
N PRO A 22 -23.37 14.87 -5.33
CA PRO A 22 -22.22 14.28 -4.63
C PRO A 22 -21.63 13.06 -5.37
N LEU A 23 -22.48 12.23 -5.98
CA LEU A 23 -22.02 11.06 -6.76
C LEU A 23 -21.29 11.49 -8.03
N TYR A 24 -21.77 12.55 -8.68
CA TYR A 24 -21.13 13.12 -9.86
C TYR A 24 -19.77 13.76 -9.53
N GLU A 25 -19.69 14.54 -8.43
CA GLU A 25 -18.45 15.12 -7.94
C GLU A 25 -17.42 14.05 -7.56
N ILE A 26 -17.85 12.97 -6.90
CA ILE A 26 -17.00 11.81 -6.61
C ILE A 26 -16.53 11.15 -7.91
N GLY A 27 -17.42 10.93 -8.88
CA GLY A 27 -17.08 10.34 -10.17
C GLY A 27 -16.00 11.13 -10.93
N ASN A 28 -16.14 12.45 -10.98
CA ASN A 28 -15.15 13.33 -11.61
C ASN A 28 -13.81 13.33 -10.86
N TYR A 29 -13.84 13.44 -9.53
CA TYR A 29 -12.66 13.37 -8.68
C TYR A 29 -11.88 12.06 -8.91
N LEU A 30 -12.59 10.92 -8.91
CA LEU A 30 -12.00 9.62 -9.17
C LEU A 30 -11.41 9.52 -10.57
N GLY A 31 -12.08 10.06 -11.59
CA GLY A 31 -11.59 10.05 -12.97
C GLY A 31 -10.28 10.81 -13.16
N GLU A 32 -10.14 11.98 -12.53
CA GLU A 32 -8.89 12.76 -12.56
C GLU A 32 -7.76 12.10 -11.77
N LEU A 33 -8.10 11.58 -10.60
CA LEU A 33 -7.16 10.92 -9.69
C LEU A 33 -6.62 9.61 -10.28
N VAL A 34 -7.43 8.85 -11.01
CA VAL A 34 -6.97 7.64 -11.75
C VAL A 34 -5.92 7.97 -12.81
N LYS A 35 -6.07 9.11 -13.52
CA LYS A 35 -5.10 9.55 -14.52
C LYS A 35 -3.79 10.02 -13.88
N LYS A 36 -3.89 10.90 -12.88
CA LYS A 36 -2.71 11.45 -12.18
C LYS A 36 -1.90 10.36 -11.49
N SER A 37 -2.56 9.47 -10.75
CA SER A 37 -1.87 8.39 -10.01
C SER A 37 -0.99 7.51 -10.90
N ALA A 38 -1.40 7.20 -12.14
CA ALA A 38 -0.59 6.40 -13.06
C ALA A 38 0.74 7.08 -13.44
N GLU A 39 0.73 8.40 -13.65
CA GLU A 39 1.93 9.20 -13.91
C GLU A 39 2.82 9.24 -12.65
N TRP A 40 2.21 9.51 -11.49
CA TRP A 40 2.89 9.56 -10.19
C TRP A 40 3.57 8.24 -9.82
N TYR A 41 2.95 7.09 -10.10
CA TYR A 41 3.58 5.78 -9.87
C TYR A 41 4.89 5.62 -10.63
N ASN A 42 4.96 6.13 -11.85
CA ASN A 42 6.16 6.06 -12.66
C ASN A 42 7.20 7.10 -12.22
N GLU A 43 6.78 8.32 -11.87
CA GLU A 43 7.71 9.40 -11.52
C GLU A 43 8.33 9.23 -10.13
N VAL A 44 7.50 9.01 -9.10
CA VAL A 44 7.94 8.92 -7.70
C VAL A 44 8.89 7.75 -7.49
N PHE A 45 8.63 6.64 -8.16
CA PHE A 45 9.28 5.38 -7.86
C PHE A 45 10.31 4.94 -8.89
N LYS A 46 10.52 5.65 -10.00
CA LYS A 46 11.56 5.27 -10.97
C LYS A 46 12.97 5.18 -10.35
N PRO A 47 13.44 6.16 -9.54
CA PRO A 47 14.73 6.02 -8.84
C PRO A 47 14.75 4.85 -7.86
N LEU A 48 13.61 4.59 -7.20
CA LEU A 48 13.44 3.47 -6.29
C LEU A 48 13.44 2.13 -7.07
N GLN A 49 12.90 2.04 -8.27
CA GLN A 49 12.90 0.79 -9.05
C GLN A 49 14.31 0.39 -9.48
N ASP A 50 15.12 1.37 -9.90
CA ASP A 50 16.51 1.15 -10.34
C ASP A 50 17.38 0.64 -9.19
N PHE A 51 17.32 1.31 -8.04
CA PHE A 51 18.01 0.91 -6.82
C PHE A 51 17.54 -0.47 -6.30
N GLY A 52 16.26 -0.80 -6.52
CA GLY A 52 15.69 -2.05 -6.04
C GLY A 52 16.16 -3.24 -6.85
N ARG A 53 16.60 -3.04 -8.10
CA ARG A 53 17.24 -4.09 -8.89
C ARG A 53 18.62 -4.45 -8.33
N GLU A 54 19.39 -3.44 -7.93
CA GLU A 54 20.72 -3.62 -7.33
C GLU A 54 20.64 -4.40 -6.02
N ILE A 55 19.73 -4.01 -5.13
CA ILE A 55 19.50 -4.71 -3.86
C ILE A 55 19.14 -6.18 -4.09
N ARG A 56 18.18 -6.46 -4.97
CA ARG A 56 17.75 -7.85 -5.22
C ARG A 56 18.85 -8.71 -5.83
N ALA A 57 19.67 -8.14 -6.72
CA ALA A 57 20.82 -8.87 -7.27
C ALA A 57 21.78 -9.30 -6.15
N LYS A 58 22.04 -8.43 -5.17
CA LYS A 58 22.85 -8.76 -3.98
C LYS A 58 22.18 -9.82 -3.10
N LEU A 59 20.87 -9.72 -2.85
CA LEU A 59 20.14 -10.72 -2.05
C LEU A 59 20.15 -12.12 -2.66
N VAL A 60 20.08 -12.23 -4.00
CA VAL A 60 20.19 -13.53 -4.70
C VAL A 60 21.54 -14.17 -4.38
N ASN A 61 22.64 -13.42 -4.50
CA ASN A 61 23.99 -13.92 -4.20
C ASN A 61 24.14 -14.31 -2.70
N ILE A 62 23.53 -13.54 -1.79
CA ILE A 62 23.54 -13.84 -0.36
C ILE A 62 22.75 -15.12 -0.03
N SER A 63 21.65 -15.37 -0.72
CA SER A 63 20.81 -16.56 -0.49
C SER A 63 21.56 -17.88 -0.73
N GLU A 64 22.60 -17.86 -1.55
CA GLU A 64 23.48 -19.01 -1.82
C GLU A 64 24.48 -19.28 -0.68
N VAL A 65 24.79 -18.28 0.15
CA VAL A 65 25.79 -18.35 1.24
C VAL A 65 25.16 -18.57 2.62
N ALA A 66 23.82 -18.46 2.73
CA ALA A 66 23.02 -18.82 3.91
C ALA A 66 23.47 -18.20 5.26
N SER A 67 23.96 -16.96 5.27
CA SER A 67 24.27 -16.28 6.53
C SER A 67 22.98 -15.91 7.28
N ALA A 68 22.88 -16.34 8.55
CA ALA A 68 21.75 -16.06 9.43
C ALA A 68 21.48 -14.56 9.61
N ALA A 69 22.50 -13.71 9.41
CA ALA A 69 22.39 -12.26 9.48
C ALA A 69 21.40 -11.70 8.45
N PHE A 70 21.27 -12.30 7.26
CA PHE A 70 20.43 -11.75 6.18
C PHE A 70 19.04 -12.36 6.08
N LYS A 71 18.70 -13.32 6.95
CA LYS A 71 17.35 -13.93 7.00
C LYS A 71 16.21 -12.91 7.08
N PRO A 72 16.29 -11.82 7.87
CA PRO A 72 15.25 -10.79 7.89
C PRO A 72 15.00 -10.18 6.51
N LEU A 73 16.05 -9.92 5.72
CA LEU A 73 15.91 -9.32 4.39
C LEU A 73 15.31 -10.30 3.37
N LEU A 74 15.63 -11.60 3.48
CA LEU A 74 14.98 -12.65 2.68
C LEU A 74 13.49 -12.77 3.03
N VAL A 75 13.15 -12.63 4.31
CA VAL A 75 11.75 -12.57 4.76
C VAL A 75 11.04 -11.33 4.23
N ALA A 76 11.69 -10.15 4.26
CA ALA A 76 11.13 -8.93 3.67
C ALA A 76 10.85 -9.11 2.17
N ASP A 77 11.79 -9.63 1.38
CA ASP A 77 11.55 -9.92 -0.05
C ASP A 77 10.37 -10.88 -0.26
N LYS A 78 10.27 -11.92 0.57
CA LYS A 78 9.14 -12.87 0.56
C LYS A 78 7.81 -12.19 0.88
N LEU A 79 7.76 -11.33 1.91
CA LEU A 79 6.57 -10.56 2.26
C LEU A 79 6.15 -9.61 1.13
N GLY A 80 7.11 -8.94 0.50
CA GLY A 80 6.88 -8.05 -0.64
C GLY A 80 6.24 -8.76 -1.83
N LYS A 81 6.67 -9.99 -2.13
CA LYS A 81 6.03 -10.85 -3.17
C LYS A 81 4.57 -11.19 -2.86
N HIS A 82 4.18 -11.17 -1.59
CA HIS A 82 2.80 -11.32 -1.13
C HIS A 82 2.07 -9.98 -0.93
N GLN A 83 2.65 -8.85 -1.38
CA GLN A 83 2.11 -7.50 -1.17
C GLN A 83 1.92 -7.13 0.32
N TYR A 84 2.71 -7.72 1.21
CA TYR A 84 2.71 -7.37 2.62
C TYR A 84 3.87 -6.42 2.90
N VAL A 85 3.55 -5.14 3.07
CA VAL A 85 4.54 -4.11 3.40
C VAL A 85 4.91 -4.16 4.87
N ILE A 86 6.20 -4.12 5.19
CA ILE A 86 6.71 -4.20 6.56
C ILE A 86 7.78 -3.15 6.81
N TRP A 87 7.66 -2.44 7.93
CA TRP A 87 8.64 -1.45 8.39
C TRP A 87 8.98 -1.66 9.86
N GLU A 88 8.25 -2.52 10.55
CA GLU A 88 8.49 -2.90 11.93
C GLU A 88 9.71 -3.82 12.03
N TYR A 89 10.41 -3.75 13.16
CA TYR A 89 11.47 -4.68 13.46
C TYR A 89 10.90 -6.09 13.61
N MET A 90 11.44 -7.04 12.85
CA MET A 90 10.99 -8.43 12.86
C MET A 90 11.69 -9.21 13.97
N THR A 91 10.92 -9.77 14.90
CA THR A 91 11.45 -10.73 15.87
C THR A 91 12.00 -11.98 15.19
N LEU A 92 12.95 -12.66 15.84
CA LEU A 92 13.47 -13.94 15.35
C LEU A 92 12.35 -14.98 15.16
N GLU A 93 11.33 -14.98 16.02
CA GLU A 93 10.16 -15.87 15.90
C GLU A 93 9.36 -15.57 14.63
N PHE A 94 9.09 -14.28 14.34
CA PHE A 94 8.39 -13.86 13.14
C PHE A 94 9.20 -14.21 11.87
N VAL A 95 10.51 -13.88 11.87
CA VAL A 95 11.42 -14.22 10.77
C VAL A 95 11.39 -15.71 10.48
N ASP A 96 11.59 -16.57 11.49
CA ASP A 96 11.62 -18.01 11.30
C ASP A 96 10.27 -18.57 10.82
N THR A 97 9.16 -18.04 11.35
CA THR A 97 7.80 -18.44 10.96
C THR A 97 7.55 -18.15 9.48
N ILE A 98 7.81 -16.93 9.03
CA ILE A 98 7.59 -16.54 7.64
C ILE A 98 8.59 -17.22 6.71
N TYR A 99 9.85 -17.33 7.11
CA TYR A 99 10.90 -17.97 6.31
C TYR A 99 10.54 -19.42 5.97
N LYS A 100 10.13 -20.22 6.97
CA LYS A 100 9.81 -21.64 6.83
C LYS A 100 8.42 -21.90 6.22
N SER A 101 7.52 -20.92 6.24
CA SER A 101 6.15 -21.11 5.77
C SER A 101 6.04 -21.33 4.26
N SER A 102 5.26 -22.33 3.85
CA SER A 102 4.85 -22.52 2.45
C SER A 102 3.64 -21.67 2.06
N ASN A 103 2.94 -21.07 3.04
CA ASN A 103 1.77 -20.23 2.83
C ASN A 103 1.82 -19.00 3.74
N VAL A 104 2.55 -17.99 3.28
CA VAL A 104 2.77 -16.73 4.00
C VAL A 104 1.44 -16.03 4.34
N ASP A 105 0.51 -15.99 3.38
CA ASP A 105 -0.79 -15.32 3.57
C ASP A 105 -1.64 -15.96 4.66
N LYS A 106 -1.49 -17.27 4.88
CA LYS A 106 -2.14 -17.96 6.00
C LYS A 106 -1.52 -17.56 7.34
N GLU A 107 -0.19 -17.54 7.44
CA GLU A 107 0.48 -17.17 8.71
C GLU A 107 0.18 -15.72 9.10
N LEU A 108 0.26 -14.81 8.14
CA LEU A 108 -0.12 -13.41 8.34
C LEU A 108 -1.57 -13.29 8.80
N ARG A 109 -2.50 -14.03 8.18
CA ARG A 109 -3.91 -14.03 8.59
C ARG A 109 -4.09 -14.49 10.04
N LEU A 110 -3.43 -15.58 10.43
CA LEU A 110 -3.51 -16.11 11.79
C LEU A 110 -3.00 -15.11 12.83
N MET A 111 -1.95 -14.35 12.50
CA MET A 111 -1.43 -13.27 13.34
C MET A 111 -2.48 -12.18 13.60
N TYR A 112 -3.13 -11.66 12.55
CA TYR A 112 -4.20 -10.65 12.70
C TYR A 112 -5.46 -11.24 13.35
N GLU A 113 -5.77 -12.52 13.15
CA GLU A 113 -6.91 -13.15 13.80
C GLU A 113 -6.70 -13.30 15.31
N LYS A 114 -5.47 -13.58 15.75
CA LYS A 114 -5.11 -13.74 17.17
C LYS A 114 -5.39 -12.48 18.00
N ASP A 115 -5.16 -11.29 17.44
CA ASP A 115 -5.39 -10.01 18.11
C ASP A 115 -6.75 -9.35 17.77
N LYS A 116 -7.60 -10.07 17.01
CA LYS A 116 -8.87 -9.56 16.48
C LYS A 116 -8.70 -8.31 15.60
N TYR A 117 -7.63 -8.27 14.81
CA TYR A 117 -7.28 -7.19 13.88
C TYR A 117 -7.01 -5.86 14.60
N ARG A 118 -6.54 -5.88 15.84
CA ARG A 118 -6.26 -4.66 16.62
C ARG A 118 -5.22 -3.79 15.93
N LEU A 119 -4.15 -4.40 15.40
CA LEU A 119 -3.13 -3.69 14.63
C LEU A 119 -3.70 -3.00 13.38
N PHE A 120 -4.65 -3.63 12.69
CA PHE A 120 -5.31 -3.02 11.53
C PHE A 120 -6.07 -1.75 11.94
N TYR A 121 -6.86 -1.81 13.01
CA TYR A 121 -7.63 -0.65 13.47
C TYR A 121 -6.73 0.47 13.99
N SER A 122 -5.67 0.17 14.76
CA SER A 122 -4.74 1.21 15.24
C SER A 122 -4.04 1.89 14.08
N LEU A 123 -3.53 1.12 13.11
CA LEU A 123 -2.90 1.66 11.92
C LEU A 123 -3.86 2.51 11.08
N SER A 124 -5.13 2.10 11.01
CA SER A 124 -6.14 2.85 10.28
C SER A 124 -6.40 4.22 10.89
N GLN A 125 -6.44 4.31 12.22
CA GLN A 125 -6.61 5.58 12.91
C GLN A 125 -5.41 6.50 12.72
N GLU A 126 -4.19 5.94 12.73
CA GLU A 126 -2.97 6.70 12.44
C GLU A 126 -2.96 7.26 11.02
N CYS A 127 -3.36 6.46 10.03
CA CYS A 127 -3.53 6.93 8.66
C CYS A 127 -4.56 8.06 8.60
N ILE A 128 -5.75 7.88 9.20
CA ILE A 128 -6.80 8.91 9.23
C ILE A 128 -6.29 10.22 9.83
N ASN A 129 -5.46 10.15 10.88
CA ASN A 129 -4.88 11.34 11.53
C ASN A 129 -3.80 12.04 10.69
N CYS A 130 -3.16 11.32 9.76
CA CYS A 130 -2.14 11.88 8.86
C CYS A 130 -2.73 12.41 7.55
N LEU A 131 -3.90 11.92 7.14
CA LEU A 131 -4.55 12.29 5.88
C LEU A 131 -5.39 13.56 6.04
N ASP A 132 -5.58 14.28 4.94
CA ASP A 132 -6.39 15.47 4.89
C ASP A 132 -7.83 15.21 4.38
N GLY A 133 -8.70 16.19 4.65
CA GLY A 133 -10.05 16.37 4.10
C GLY A 133 -10.74 15.10 3.56
N ASN A 134 -10.72 14.95 2.23
CA ASN A 134 -11.45 13.88 1.54
C ASN A 134 -10.82 12.50 1.75
N ASN A 135 -9.49 12.39 1.78
CA ASN A 135 -8.80 11.11 1.92
C ASN A 135 -9.05 10.50 3.30
N ALA A 136 -8.97 11.31 4.37
CA ALA A 136 -9.30 10.87 5.73
C ALA A 136 -10.75 10.36 5.85
N ARG A 137 -11.70 11.11 5.24
CA ARG A 137 -13.13 10.73 5.21
C ARG A 137 -13.38 9.42 4.45
N ILE A 138 -12.79 9.26 3.27
CA ILE A 138 -12.96 8.04 2.46
C ILE A 138 -12.34 6.84 3.19
N LEU A 139 -11.16 7.02 3.81
CA LEU A 139 -10.53 5.96 4.59
C LEU A 139 -11.44 5.53 5.75
N SER A 140 -11.98 6.47 6.53
CA SER A 140 -12.93 6.14 7.62
C SER A 140 -14.09 5.26 7.13
N GLN A 141 -14.71 5.62 6.00
CA GLN A 141 -15.82 4.83 5.42
C GLN A 141 -15.37 3.45 4.91
N ALA A 142 -14.14 3.35 4.41
CA ALA A 142 -13.56 2.07 4.01
C ALA A 142 -13.32 1.15 5.23
N ILE A 143 -12.91 1.71 6.38
CA ILE A 143 -12.72 0.97 7.63
C ILE A 143 -14.05 0.55 8.25
N ASP A 144 -15.10 1.38 8.16
CA ASP A 144 -16.46 0.97 8.53
C ASP A 144 -16.91 -0.23 7.68
N SER A 145 -16.66 -0.16 6.36
CA SER A 145 -16.96 -1.27 5.44
C SER A 145 -16.23 -2.57 5.82
N PHE A 146 -14.98 -2.49 6.28
CA PHE A 146 -14.25 -3.63 6.82
C PHE A 146 -14.98 -4.27 8.01
N SER A 147 -15.45 -3.45 8.94
CA SER A 147 -16.19 -3.89 10.14
C SER A 147 -17.50 -4.59 9.78
N PHE A 148 -18.17 -4.15 8.71
CA PHE A 148 -19.37 -4.79 8.16
C PHE A 148 -19.09 -5.97 7.21
N LYS A 149 -17.82 -6.40 7.09
CA LYS A 149 -17.37 -7.50 6.19
C LYS A 149 -17.52 -7.20 4.69
N ASN A 150 -17.70 -5.93 4.32
CA ASN A 150 -17.76 -5.45 2.94
C ASN A 150 -16.33 -5.19 2.40
N TYR A 151 -15.54 -6.26 2.27
CA TYR A 151 -14.11 -6.14 1.95
C TYR A 151 -13.84 -5.60 0.54
N ASP A 152 -14.72 -5.85 -0.43
CA ASP A 152 -14.59 -5.27 -1.78
C ASP A 152 -14.68 -3.74 -1.71
N LEU A 153 -15.65 -3.20 -0.96
CA LEU A 153 -15.81 -1.75 -0.76
C LEU A 153 -14.66 -1.17 0.06
N CYS A 154 -14.21 -1.87 1.10
CA CYS A 154 -13.04 -1.46 1.87
C CYS A 154 -11.80 -1.36 0.98
N ALA A 155 -11.51 -2.40 0.19
CA ALA A 155 -10.34 -2.42 -0.69
C ALA A 155 -10.41 -1.33 -1.78
N ILE A 156 -11.58 -1.09 -2.36
CA ILE A 156 -11.78 0.02 -3.32
C ILE A 156 -11.53 1.36 -2.63
N GLY A 157 -12.11 1.58 -1.45
CA GLY A 157 -11.93 2.82 -0.69
C GLY A 157 -10.46 3.08 -0.33
N ILE A 158 -9.74 2.08 0.17
CA ILE A 158 -8.31 2.22 0.46
C ILE A 158 -7.49 2.46 -0.81
N THR A 159 -7.83 1.80 -1.93
CA THR A 159 -7.16 2.03 -3.23
C THR A 159 -7.30 3.48 -3.69
N VAL A 160 -8.51 4.05 -3.58
CA VAL A 160 -8.75 5.46 -3.89
C VAL A 160 -7.92 6.39 -3.01
N VAL A 161 -7.81 6.08 -1.71
CA VAL A 161 -7.01 6.88 -0.77
C VAL A 161 -5.52 6.77 -1.07
N ILE A 162 -5.02 5.59 -1.45
CA ILE A 162 -3.64 5.42 -1.92
C ILE A 162 -3.34 6.33 -3.10
N ASP A 163 -4.24 6.36 -4.09
CA ASP A 163 -4.08 7.18 -5.28
C ASP A 163 -4.14 8.69 -4.99
N GLY A 164 -5.03 9.09 -4.07
CA GLY A 164 -5.11 10.45 -3.59
C GLY A 164 -3.85 10.87 -2.87
N GLU A 165 -3.36 10.04 -1.95
CA GLU A 165 -2.16 10.33 -1.18
C GLU A 165 -0.92 10.42 -2.07
N LEU A 166 -0.78 9.52 -3.05
CA LEU A 166 0.31 9.59 -4.03
C LEU A 166 0.30 10.88 -4.86
N SER A 167 -0.86 11.53 -5.02
CA SER A 167 -0.94 12.83 -5.70
C SER A 167 -0.61 14.02 -4.79
N VAL A 168 -0.63 13.82 -3.46
CA VAL A 168 -0.30 14.83 -2.44
C VAL A 168 1.17 14.77 -2.06
N VAL A 169 1.78 13.57 -2.03
CA VAL A 169 3.21 13.40 -1.79
C VAL A 169 4.00 14.19 -2.85
N THR A 170 4.62 15.29 -2.43
CA THR A 170 5.32 16.23 -3.32
C THR A 170 6.80 15.89 -3.46
N GLY A 171 7.35 15.93 -4.68
CA GLY A 171 8.80 15.91 -4.92
C GLY A 171 9.32 14.58 -5.46
N ASN A 172 10.66 14.41 -5.42
CA ASN A 172 11.35 13.20 -5.87
C ASN A 172 11.83 12.39 -4.65
N PRO A 173 10.94 11.65 -3.96
CA PRO A 173 11.25 10.99 -2.69
C PRO A 173 12.28 9.87 -2.80
N GLY A 174 12.76 9.57 -4.01
CA GLY A 174 13.89 8.69 -4.21
C GLY A 174 15.21 9.23 -3.65
N THR A 175 15.34 10.53 -3.40
CA THR A 175 16.66 11.14 -3.15
C THR A 175 17.17 10.88 -1.73
N ASN A 176 16.41 11.22 -0.68
CA ASN A 176 16.85 10.97 0.69
C ASN A 176 16.80 9.47 1.02
N ILE A 177 15.82 8.74 0.50
CA ILE A 177 15.75 7.28 0.63
C ILE A 177 17.00 6.61 0.06
N LYS A 178 17.37 6.92 -1.20
CA LYS A 178 18.57 6.34 -1.83
C LYS A 178 19.82 6.70 -1.03
N ARG A 179 19.99 7.97 -0.64
CA ARG A 179 21.12 8.45 0.17
C ARG A 179 21.26 7.66 1.48
N ARG A 180 20.15 7.25 2.10
CA ARG A 180 20.15 6.48 3.36
C ARG A 180 20.40 4.99 3.15
N LEU A 181 19.93 4.42 2.05
CA LEU A 181 20.08 2.98 1.78
C LEU A 181 21.42 2.63 1.13
N GLU A 182 22.06 3.56 0.41
CA GLU A 182 23.32 3.33 -0.29
C GLU A 182 24.49 2.94 0.67
N PRO A 183 24.66 3.56 1.85
CA PRO A 183 25.63 3.08 2.84
C PRO A 183 25.30 1.66 3.36
N LEU A 184 24.01 1.32 3.46
CA LEU A 184 23.58 -0.01 3.93
C LEU A 184 23.94 -1.10 2.93
N LEU A 185 23.91 -0.79 1.63
CA LEU A 185 24.40 -1.70 0.59
C LEU A 185 25.89 -2.03 0.73
N GLY A 186 26.70 -1.07 1.19
CA GLY A 186 28.11 -1.30 1.49
C GLY A 186 28.30 -2.22 2.70
N LYS A 187 27.44 -2.09 3.73
CA LYS A 187 27.44 -3.00 4.89
C LYS A 187 27.09 -4.44 4.53
N LEU A 188 26.19 -4.65 3.55
CA LEU A 188 25.87 -5.98 3.03
C LEU A 188 27.08 -6.64 2.37
N ASP A 189 27.98 -5.87 1.75
CA ASP A 189 29.20 -6.41 1.12
C ASP A 189 30.29 -6.77 2.15
N GLY A 190 30.25 -6.15 3.34
CA GLY A 190 31.22 -6.34 4.42
C GLY A 190 30.81 -7.33 5.51
N ASP A 191 29.68 -8.04 5.35
CA ASP A 191 29.06 -8.89 6.38
C ASP A 191 28.80 -8.15 7.72
N GLU A 192 28.61 -6.82 7.66
CA GLU A 192 28.31 -6.01 8.84
C GLU A 192 26.85 -6.19 9.30
N VAL A 193 26.63 -6.21 10.61
CA VAL A 193 25.28 -6.30 11.19
C VAL A 193 24.60 -4.93 11.10
N LEU A 194 23.48 -4.87 10.40
CA LEU A 194 22.63 -3.68 10.35
C LEU A 194 21.97 -3.42 11.71
N SER A 195 21.76 -2.16 12.07
CA SER A 195 20.95 -1.78 13.22
C SER A 195 19.46 -2.12 13.00
N GLU A 196 18.66 -2.11 14.07
CA GLU A 196 17.20 -2.35 13.98
C GLU A 196 16.52 -1.37 13.02
N ASP A 197 16.89 -0.08 13.08
CA ASP A 197 16.36 0.96 12.20
C ASP A 197 16.81 0.78 10.74
N GLU A 198 18.06 0.35 10.53
CA GLU A 198 18.60 0.05 9.21
C GLU A 198 17.87 -1.13 8.57
N TYR A 199 17.62 -2.21 9.33
CA TYR A 199 16.79 -3.33 8.86
C TYR A 199 15.35 -2.90 8.54
N SER A 200 14.77 -2.06 9.39
CA SER A 200 13.40 -1.56 9.25
C SER A 200 13.25 -0.72 7.97
N LEU A 201 14.18 0.22 7.73
CA LEU A 201 14.20 1.04 6.52
C LEU A 201 14.38 0.19 5.26
N PHE A 202 15.30 -0.76 5.30
CA PHE A 202 15.59 -1.63 4.17
C PHE A 202 14.42 -2.56 3.85
N SER A 203 13.74 -3.10 4.87
CA SER A 203 12.56 -3.95 4.73
C SER A 203 11.36 -3.17 4.20
N LEU A 204 11.14 -1.94 4.69
CA LEU A 204 10.13 -1.02 4.19
C LEU A 204 10.31 -0.81 2.69
N TYR A 205 11.53 -0.45 2.31
CA TYR A 205 11.86 -0.19 0.92
C TYR A 205 11.65 -1.42 0.03
N LEU A 206 12.19 -2.59 0.41
CA LEU A 206 12.05 -3.83 -0.35
C LEU A 206 10.59 -4.22 -0.58
N THR A 207 9.79 -4.14 0.47
CA THR A 207 8.39 -4.55 0.42
C THR A 207 7.51 -3.54 -0.33
N VAL A 208 7.78 -2.25 -0.21
CA VAL A 208 7.11 -1.22 -1.01
C VAL A 208 7.41 -1.41 -2.50
N ASP A 209 8.68 -1.57 -2.90
CA ASP A 209 9.02 -1.74 -4.32
C ASP A 209 8.36 -3.00 -4.92
N ALA A 210 8.38 -4.12 -4.20
CA ALA A 210 7.73 -5.36 -4.67
C ALA A 210 6.20 -5.22 -4.75
N THR A 211 5.57 -4.62 -3.74
CA THR A 211 4.12 -4.37 -3.72
C THR A 211 3.73 -3.46 -4.86
N MET A 212 4.49 -2.39 -5.07
CA MET A 212 4.24 -1.39 -6.10
C MET A 212 4.22 -2.01 -7.50
N LYS A 213 5.24 -2.81 -7.84
CA LYS A 213 5.38 -3.44 -9.15
C LYS A 213 4.18 -4.30 -9.54
N THR A 214 3.56 -4.95 -8.56
CA THR A 214 2.40 -5.82 -8.79
C THR A 214 1.09 -5.05 -8.69
N PHE A 215 0.98 -4.12 -7.74
CA PHE A 215 -0.22 -3.32 -7.52
C PHE A 215 -0.49 -2.34 -8.67
N ALA A 216 0.53 -1.58 -9.09
CA ALA A 216 0.41 -0.54 -10.11
C ALA A 216 0.56 -1.06 -11.55
N ALA A 217 0.84 -2.36 -11.75
CA ALA A 217 1.00 -2.95 -13.08
C ALA A 217 -0.25 -2.69 -13.94
N SER A 218 -0.04 -2.14 -15.14
CA SER A 218 -1.06 -2.10 -16.19
C SER A 218 -1.27 -3.49 -16.76
N SER A 219 -2.46 -3.72 -17.29
CA SER A 219 -2.85 -4.99 -17.93
C SER A 219 -3.54 -4.72 -19.25
N ASP A 220 -3.20 -5.51 -20.26
CA ASP A 220 -4.02 -5.61 -21.46
C ASP A 220 -5.19 -6.57 -21.20
N PHE A 221 -6.33 -6.00 -20.81
CA PHE A 221 -7.53 -6.76 -20.45
C PHE A 221 -8.05 -7.70 -21.55
N GLY A 222 -7.70 -7.46 -22.82
CA GLY A 222 -8.12 -8.34 -23.92
C GLY A 222 -7.34 -9.66 -23.97
N ASN A 223 -6.11 -9.66 -23.44
CA ASN A 223 -5.13 -10.73 -23.64
C ASN A 223 -4.60 -11.33 -22.33
N GLU A 224 -4.88 -10.70 -21.18
CA GLU A 224 -4.40 -11.12 -19.87
C GLU A 224 -5.52 -11.67 -18.98
N LYS A 225 -5.17 -12.64 -18.12
CA LYS A 225 -6.05 -13.13 -17.05
C LYS A 225 -5.90 -12.25 -15.81
N GLU A 226 -6.97 -12.16 -15.01
CA GLU A 226 -6.91 -11.47 -13.72
C GLU A 226 -5.79 -12.06 -12.84
N PRO A 227 -4.88 -11.24 -12.31
CA PRO A 227 -3.82 -11.71 -11.42
C PRO A 227 -4.40 -12.16 -10.07
N GLN A 228 -3.70 -13.10 -9.41
CA GLN A 228 -4.11 -13.58 -8.08
C GLN A 228 -3.89 -12.53 -6.97
N TYR A 229 -2.93 -11.62 -7.18
CA TYR A 229 -2.63 -10.52 -6.27
C TYR A 229 -3.58 -9.33 -6.47
N ILE A 230 -3.53 -8.35 -5.57
CA ILE A 230 -4.31 -7.12 -5.69
C ILE A 230 -3.69 -6.28 -6.80
N ASN A 231 -4.46 -6.00 -7.85
CA ASN A 231 -4.03 -5.12 -8.91
C ASN A 231 -4.97 -3.92 -9.03
N ARG A 232 -4.38 -2.73 -9.02
CA ARG A 232 -5.07 -1.44 -9.10
C ARG A 232 -5.84 -1.30 -10.41
N HIS A 233 -5.22 -1.60 -11.55
CA HIS A 233 -5.83 -1.43 -12.86
C HIS A 233 -7.09 -2.31 -13.00
N TRP A 234 -7.02 -3.57 -12.59
CA TRP A 234 -8.20 -4.46 -12.55
C TRP A 234 -9.28 -3.97 -11.58
N THR A 235 -8.90 -3.48 -10.40
CA THR A 235 -9.84 -3.02 -9.37
C THR A 235 -10.54 -1.74 -9.79
N MET A 236 -9.80 -0.71 -10.23
CA MET A 236 -10.34 0.60 -10.58
C MET A 236 -11.13 0.62 -11.88
N HIS A 237 -10.85 -0.31 -12.81
CA HIS A 237 -11.67 -0.48 -14.02
C HIS A 237 -12.85 -1.43 -13.83
N GLY A 238 -13.12 -1.89 -12.60
CA GLY A 238 -14.27 -2.76 -12.29
C GLY A 238 -14.19 -4.13 -12.98
N ARG A 239 -12.99 -4.59 -13.32
CA ARG A 239 -12.75 -5.87 -14.02
C ARG A 239 -12.40 -7.02 -13.10
N THR A 240 -12.17 -6.73 -11.82
CA THR A 240 -11.88 -7.76 -10.82
C THR A 240 -13.08 -8.69 -10.64
N GLN A 241 -12.88 -10.01 -10.81
CA GLN A 241 -13.89 -11.04 -10.52
C GLN A 241 -13.60 -11.71 -9.17
N ARG A 242 -12.37 -11.58 -8.67
CA ARG A 242 -11.97 -12.04 -7.34
C ARG A 242 -12.64 -11.21 -6.25
N ARG A 243 -13.30 -11.90 -5.31
CA ARG A 243 -13.74 -11.30 -4.04
C ARG A 243 -12.52 -10.93 -3.18
N LYS A 244 -12.49 -9.70 -2.68
CA LYS A 244 -11.48 -9.24 -1.73
C LYS A 244 -11.72 -9.86 -0.36
N THR A 245 -10.63 -10.08 0.35
CA THR A 245 -10.57 -10.70 1.67
C THR A 245 -10.17 -9.68 2.73
N LYS A 246 -10.30 -10.04 4.02
CA LYS A 246 -9.74 -9.25 5.13
C LYS A 246 -8.26 -8.92 4.90
N MET A 247 -7.48 -9.91 4.48
CA MET A 247 -6.05 -9.75 4.26
C MET A 247 -5.73 -8.81 3.10
N ASP A 248 -6.59 -8.72 2.09
CA ASP A 248 -6.40 -7.73 1.02
C ASP A 248 -6.53 -6.31 1.56
N CYS A 249 -7.50 -6.08 2.44
CA CYS A 249 -7.68 -4.78 3.10
C CYS A 249 -6.48 -4.44 4.00
N VAL A 250 -5.97 -5.42 4.76
CA VAL A 250 -4.76 -5.27 5.58
C VAL A 250 -3.55 -4.88 4.73
N LYS A 251 -3.31 -5.61 3.63
CA LYS A 251 -2.18 -5.33 2.72
C LYS A 251 -2.26 -3.93 2.12
N LEU A 252 -3.45 -3.52 1.67
CA LEU A 252 -3.69 -2.18 1.15
C LEU A 252 -3.47 -1.10 2.21
N LEU A 253 -3.98 -1.28 3.43
CA LEU A 253 -3.80 -0.30 4.50
C LEU A 253 -2.32 -0.15 4.89
N ARG A 254 -1.58 -1.26 4.97
CA ARG A 254 -0.14 -1.23 5.24
C ARG A 254 0.63 -0.54 4.14
N PHE A 255 0.24 -0.76 2.89
CA PHE A 255 0.83 -0.06 1.75
C PHE A 255 0.52 1.44 1.76
N LEU A 256 -0.71 1.84 2.11
CA LEU A 256 -1.06 3.25 2.33
C LEU A 256 -0.19 3.90 3.41
N TYR A 257 -0.08 3.24 4.57
CA TYR A 257 0.75 3.77 5.66
C TYR A 257 2.21 3.88 5.26
N ALA A 258 2.73 2.93 4.50
CA ALA A 258 4.08 2.98 3.98
C ALA A 258 4.32 4.19 3.06
N ILE A 259 3.35 4.56 2.22
CA ILE A 259 3.44 5.78 1.39
C ILE A 259 3.58 7.01 2.29
N ILE A 260 2.76 7.12 3.34
CA ILE A 260 2.83 8.20 4.33
C ILE A 260 4.19 8.21 5.04
N LEU A 261 4.71 7.04 5.43
CA LEU A 261 6.03 6.93 6.06
C LEU A 261 7.17 7.39 5.14
N LEU A 262 7.13 7.01 3.86
CA LEU A 262 8.16 7.40 2.89
C LEU A 262 8.17 8.91 2.66
N ASP A 263 7.00 9.56 2.62
CA ASP A 263 6.90 11.02 2.53
C ASP A 263 7.49 11.72 3.77
N LYS A 264 7.23 11.19 4.97
CA LYS A 264 7.87 11.69 6.21
C LYS A 264 9.39 11.55 6.18
N ILE A 265 9.88 10.37 5.76
CA ILE A 265 11.31 10.09 5.60
C ILE A 265 11.98 11.05 4.61
N GLU A 266 11.29 11.43 3.55
CA GLU A 266 11.81 12.39 2.58
C GLU A 266 11.88 13.80 3.14
N LYS A 267 10.89 14.21 3.96
CA LYS A 267 10.79 15.56 4.53
C LYS A 267 11.70 15.79 5.74
N GLU A 268 12.03 14.75 6.50
CA GLU A 268 12.81 14.85 7.74
C GLU A 268 14.26 14.39 7.54
N ASP A 269 15.25 15.15 8.02
CA ASP A 269 16.68 14.79 7.90
C ASP A 269 17.11 13.65 8.84
N THR A 270 16.39 13.42 9.92
CA THR A 270 16.54 12.29 10.86
C THR A 270 15.19 11.62 11.08
N PHE A 271 15.07 10.32 10.80
CA PHE A 271 13.84 9.57 11.01
C PHE A 271 14.14 8.35 11.87
N GLU A 272 13.67 8.35 13.11
CA GLU A 272 13.62 7.15 13.95
C GLU A 272 12.28 6.47 13.72
N PHE A 273 12.28 5.16 13.49
CA PHE A 273 11.02 4.43 13.49
C PHE A 273 10.47 4.45 14.92
N GLU A 274 9.19 4.84 15.10
CA GLU A 274 8.47 4.49 16.33
C GLU A 274 8.64 2.98 16.52
N LYS A 275 9.28 2.57 17.63
CA LYS A 275 9.60 1.17 17.90
C LYS A 275 8.34 0.30 17.84
N ARG A 276 8.14 -0.34 16.70
CA ARG A 276 7.11 -1.36 16.50
C ARG A 276 7.84 -2.64 16.16
N VAL A 277 7.46 -3.69 16.89
CA VAL A 277 8.08 -5.00 16.82
C VAL A 277 6.99 -5.99 16.42
N VAL A 278 7.28 -6.86 15.46
CA VAL A 278 6.35 -7.90 14.98
C VAL A 278 6.89 -9.31 15.17
#